data_AF-A0A378N7R4-F1
#
_entry.id   AF-A0A378N7R4-F1
#
_cell.length_a   1.000
_cell.length_b   1.000
_cell.length_c   1.000
_cell.angle_alpha   90.00
_cell.angle_beta   90.00
_cell.angle_gamma   90.00
#
_symmetry.space_group_name_H-M   'P 1'
#
loop_
_entity.id
_entity.type
_entity.pdbx_description
1 polymer ?
#
loop_
_entity_poly.entity_id
_entity_poly.type
_entity_poly.pdbx_seq_one_letter_code
_entity_poly.pdbx_strand_id
1 'polypeptide(L)'
;MNMQANKLMRAESAEEFSEIANDFIIITEKTKGIFPNSVEGDKAAQEDYQAGMQKLIDMVNQASEKAQAGELQEAKMLISELEMIKREYHKKYK
;
A
#
# COMPACT_ATOMS: atom_id res chain seq x y z
N MET A 1 1.25 -8.46 3.32
CA MET A 1 0.91 -7.39 2.35
C MET A 1 0.14 -7.86 1.11
N ASN A 2 0.35 -9.07 0.54
CA ASN A 2 -0.46 -9.53 -0.63
C ASN A 2 -1.93 -9.83 -0.33
N MET A 3 -2.26 -10.08 0.93
CA MET A 3 -3.63 -10.41 1.31
C MET A 3 -4.52 -9.16 1.39
N GLN A 4 -3.97 -8.01 1.77
CA GLN A 4 -4.72 -6.78 2.04
C GLN A 4 -5.21 -6.09 0.75
N ALA A 5 -4.38 -5.99 -0.30
CA ALA A 5 -4.80 -5.40 -1.57
C ALA A 5 -5.93 -6.20 -2.25
N ASN A 6 -5.87 -7.53 -2.18
CA ASN A 6 -6.96 -8.38 -2.66
C ASN A 6 -8.25 -8.20 -1.86
N LYS A 7 -8.15 -7.92 -0.55
CA LYS A 7 -9.31 -7.62 0.29
C LYS A 7 -9.93 -6.26 -0.10
N LEU A 8 -9.11 -5.23 -0.33
CA LEU A 8 -9.59 -3.92 -0.81
C LEU A 8 -10.36 -4.03 -2.14
N MET A 9 -9.89 -4.84 -3.09
CA MET A 9 -10.61 -5.10 -4.34
C MET A 9 -11.97 -5.79 -4.15
N ARG A 10 -12.10 -6.58 -3.08
CA ARG A 10 -13.30 -7.36 -2.77
C ARG A 10 -14.29 -6.64 -1.86
N ALA A 11 -13.90 -5.54 -1.22
CA ALA A 11 -14.75 -4.79 -0.31
C ALA A 11 -16.09 -4.43 -0.97
N GLU A 12 -17.20 -4.70 -0.30
CA GLU A 12 -18.56 -4.49 -0.81
C GLU A 12 -19.12 -3.12 -0.43
N SER A 13 -18.51 -2.44 0.54
CA SER A 13 -18.89 -1.10 0.98
C SER A 13 -17.68 -0.17 1.21
N ALA A 14 -17.96 1.13 1.35
CA ALA A 14 -16.94 2.13 1.67
C ALA A 14 -16.38 1.96 3.09
N GLU A 15 -17.20 1.50 4.04
CA GLU A 15 -16.80 1.19 5.41
C GLU A 15 -15.83 0.01 5.42
N GLU A 16 -16.19 -1.10 4.78
CA GLU A 16 -15.32 -2.27 4.69
C GLU A 16 -13.99 -1.92 3.99
N PHE A 17 -14.06 -1.13 2.92
CA PHE A 17 -12.87 -0.65 2.22
C PHE A 17 -11.96 0.18 3.15
N SER A 18 -12.55 1.12 3.91
CA SER A 18 -11.81 1.99 4.83
C SER A 18 -11.15 1.20 5.98
N GLU A 19 -11.82 0.19 6.52
CA GLU A 19 -11.25 -0.68 7.55
C GLU A 19 -10.03 -1.45 7.02
N ILE A 20 -10.17 -2.09 5.86
CA ILE A 20 -9.06 -2.81 5.23
C ILE A 20 -7.92 -1.85 4.84
N ALA A 21 -8.25 -0.63 4.41
CA ALA A 21 -7.27 0.40 4.06
C ALA A 21 -6.45 0.82 5.28
N ASN A 22 -7.11 1.07 6.41
CA ASN A 22 -6.44 1.36 7.68
C ASN A 22 -5.51 0.23 8.12
N ASP A 23 -5.95 -1.02 8.04
CA ASP A 23 -5.11 -2.19 8.34
C ASP A 23 -3.87 -2.24 7.44
N PHE A 24 -4.04 -1.97 6.13
CA PHE A 24 -2.93 -1.92 5.19
C PHE A 24 -1.92 -0.84 5.59
N ILE A 25 -2.39 0.37 5.91
CA ILE A 25 -1.54 1.51 6.27
C ILE A 25 -0.75 1.19 7.55
N ILE A 26 -1.42 0.67 8.59
CA ILE A 26 -0.77 0.30 9.86
C ILE A 26 0.35 -0.73 9.64
N ILE A 27 0.09 -1.75 8.82
CA ILE A 27 1.09 -2.77 8.51
C ILE A 27 2.24 -2.19 7.70
N THR A 28 1.94 -1.29 6.76
CA THR A 28 2.94 -0.67 5.88
C THR A 28 3.84 0.30 6.65
N GLU A 29 3.29 1.09 7.57
CA GLU A 29 4.08 1.95 8.47
C GLU A 29 5.02 1.13 9.35
N LYS A 30 4.53 0.03 9.93
CA LYS A 30 5.38 -0.88 10.71
C LYS A 30 6.53 -1.46 9.86
N THR A 31 6.24 -1.79 8.61
CA THR A 31 7.21 -2.41 7.70
C THR A 31 8.21 -1.40 7.12
N LYS A 32 7.80 -0.14 6.94
CA LYS A 32 8.65 0.97 6.50
C LYS A 32 9.86 1.19 7.42
N GLY A 33 9.74 0.83 8.71
CA GLY A 33 10.85 0.85 9.68
C GLY A 33 11.72 -0.41 9.69
N ILE A 34 11.36 -1.46 8.94
CA ILE A 34 12.07 -2.74 8.90
C ILE A 34 12.73 -2.87 7.52
N PHE A 35 14.05 -2.71 7.49
CA PHE A 35 14.80 -2.78 6.25
C PHE A 35 15.03 -4.23 5.81
N PRO A 36 14.82 -4.56 4.52
CA PRO A 36 15.27 -5.83 3.98
C PRO A 36 16.81 -5.89 3.92
N ASN A 37 17.38 -7.08 4.02
CA ASN A 37 18.84 -7.29 3.96
C ASN A 37 19.47 -6.73 2.68
N SER A 38 18.69 -6.64 1.60
CA SER A 38 19.09 -6.08 0.30
C SER A 38 19.45 -4.58 0.34
N VAL A 39 19.03 -3.85 1.37
CA VAL A 39 19.35 -2.42 1.57
C VAL A 39 20.18 -2.16 2.84
N GLU A 40 20.69 -3.22 3.47
CA GLU A 40 21.47 -3.09 4.69
C GLU A 40 22.79 -2.34 4.42
N GLY A 41 23.08 -1.31 5.22
CA GLY A 41 24.29 -0.48 5.06
C GLY A 41 24.25 0.52 3.90
N ASP A 42 23.24 0.48 3.02
CA ASP A 42 23.06 1.46 1.95
C ASP A 42 21.94 2.45 2.30
N LYS A 43 22.36 3.63 2.75
CA LYS A 43 21.44 4.69 3.16
C LYS A 43 20.54 5.17 2.01
N ALA A 44 21.05 5.24 0.78
CA ALA A 44 20.26 5.69 -0.37
C ALA A 44 19.20 4.65 -0.72
N ALA A 45 19.54 3.37 -0.66
CA ALA A 45 18.59 2.28 -0.88
C ALA A 45 17.54 2.20 0.24
N GLN A 46 17.90 2.50 1.49
CA GLN A 46 16.98 2.60 2.62
C GLN A 46 15.98 3.75 2.46
N GLU A 47 16.45 4.93 2.05
CA GLU A 47 15.59 6.10 1.79
C GLU A 47 14.61 5.82 0.64
N ASP A 48 15.09 5.21 -0.45
CA ASP A 48 14.27 4.84 -1.61
C ASP A 48 13.21 3.77 -1.25
N TYR A 49 13.58 2.79 -0.43
CA TYR A 49 12.63 1.80 0.12
C TYR A 49 11.54 2.48 0.96
N GLN A 50 11.92 3.40 1.86
CA GLN A 50 10.96 4.11 2.71
C GLN A 50 10.03 5.02 1.89
N ALA A 51 10.57 5.71 0.88
CA ALA A 51 9.78 6.52 -0.04
C ALA A 51 8.78 5.65 -0.82
N GLY A 52 9.19 4.45 -1.23
CA GLY A 52 8.30 3.44 -1.83
C GLY A 52 7.15 3.05 -0.91
N MET A 53 7.44 2.73 0.34
CA MET A 53 6.43 2.39 1.34
C MET A 53 5.47 3.55 1.61
N GLN A 54 5.99 4.79 1.67
CA GLN A 54 5.15 5.98 1.80
C GLN A 54 4.21 6.15 0.61
N LYS A 55 4.71 5.94 -0.62
CA LYS A 55 3.89 6.00 -1.83
C LYS A 55 2.74 4.99 -1.81
N LEU A 56 2.96 3.79 -1.28
CA LEU A 56 1.90 2.79 -1.11
C LEU A 56 0.84 3.28 -0.10
N ILE A 57 1.26 3.87 1.01
CA ILE A 57 0.36 4.44 2.03
C ILE A 57 -0.48 5.57 1.43
N ASP A 58 0.15 6.51 0.73
CA ASP A 58 -0.53 7.66 0.13
C ASP A 58 -1.58 7.23 -0.89
N MET A 59 -1.28 6.21 -1.70
CA MET A 59 -2.23 5.65 -2.67
C MET A 59 -3.43 4.98 -1.99
N VAL A 60 -3.22 4.27 -0.87
CA VAL A 60 -4.33 3.68 -0.10
C VAL A 60 -5.17 4.75 0.60
N ASN A 61 -4.54 5.82 1.11
CA ASN A 61 -5.27 6.97 1.66
C ASN A 61 -6.18 7.60 0.59
N GLN A 62 -5.63 7.90 -0.59
CA GLN A 62 -6.42 8.44 -1.70
C GLN A 62 -7.57 7.50 -2.10
N ALA A 63 -7.32 6.19 -2.16
CA ALA A 63 -8.37 5.22 -2.44
C ALA A 63 -9.45 5.19 -1.33
N SER A 64 -9.05 5.35 -0.07
CA SER A 64 -10.00 5.43 1.05
C SER A 64 -10.86 6.68 0.99
N GLU A 65 -10.28 7.84 0.67
CA GLU A 65 -11.02 9.10 0.47
C GLU A 65 -12.04 8.98 -0.67
N LYS A 66 -11.64 8.35 -1.79
CA LYS A 66 -12.52 8.03 -2.91
C LYS A 66 -13.67 7.11 -2.50
N ALA A 67 -13.37 6.03 -1.75
CA ALA A 67 -14.42 5.14 -1.26
C ALA A 67 -15.42 5.87 -0.36
N GLN A 68 -14.95 6.73 0.54
CA GLN A 68 -15.80 7.54 1.44
C GLN A 68 -16.63 8.59 0.70
N ALA A 69 -16.16 9.08 -0.44
CA ALA A 69 -16.92 9.95 -1.33
C ALA A 69 -18.03 9.21 -2.13
N GLY A 70 -18.18 7.90 -1.93
CA GLY A 70 -19.12 7.06 -2.69
C GLY A 70 -18.53 6.52 -4.00
N GLU A 71 -17.25 6.78 -4.27
CA GLU A 71 -16.54 6.40 -5.51
C GLU A 71 -15.77 5.07 -5.32
N LEU A 72 -16.44 4.05 -4.78
CA LEU A 72 -15.82 2.75 -4.43
C LEU A 72 -15.18 2.04 -5.65
N GLN A 73 -15.75 2.20 -6.84
CA GLN A 73 -15.16 1.66 -8.07
C GLN A 73 -13.84 2.33 -8.41
N GLU A 74 -13.75 3.67 -8.28
CA GLU A 74 -12.51 4.42 -8.50
C GLU A 74 -11.44 4.06 -7.47
N ALA A 75 -11.85 3.92 -6.20
CA ALA A 75 -10.99 3.44 -5.14
C ALA A 75 -10.34 2.09 -5.49
N LYS A 76 -11.13 1.14 -6.01
CA LYS A 76 -10.62 -0.18 -6.45
C LYS A 76 -9.68 -0.09 -7.65
N MET A 77 -9.89 0.84 -8.58
CA MET A 77 -8.95 1.05 -9.69
C MET A 77 -7.57 1.50 -9.17
N LEU A 78 -7.53 2.42 -8.21
CA LEU A 78 -6.27 2.85 -7.57
C LEU A 78 -5.53 1.68 -6.89
N ILE A 79 -6.26 0.76 -6.26
CA ILE A 79 -5.66 -0.44 -5.64
C ILE A 79 -5.09 -1.41 -6.69
N SER A 80 -5.63 -1.44 -7.89
CA SER A 80 -5.07 -2.24 -8.98
C SER A 80 -3.70 -1.73 -9.41
N GLU A 81 -3.50 -0.41 -9.42
CA GLU A 81 -2.19 0.22 -9.66
C GLU A 81 -1.20 -0.06 -8.53
N LEU A 82 -1.69 -0.04 -7.28
CA LEU A 82 -0.89 -0.36 -6.09
C LEU A 82 -0.24 -1.75 -6.18
N GLU A 83 -0.97 -2.75 -6.68
CA GLU A 83 -0.44 -4.11 -6.86
C GLU A 83 0.74 -4.17 -7.84
N MET A 84 0.74 -3.31 -8.88
CA MET A 84 1.87 -3.22 -9.81
C MET A 84 3.11 -2.65 -9.10
N ILE A 85 2.94 -1.51 -8.42
CA ILE A 85 4.04 -0.85 -7.68
C ILE A 85 4.62 -1.78 -6.63
N LYS A 86 3.77 -2.48 -5.87
CA LYS A 86 4.23 -3.41 -4.84
C LYS A 86 5.05 -4.56 -5.42
N ARG A 87 4.70 -5.08 -6.60
CA ARG A 87 5.49 -6.12 -7.28
C ARG A 87 6.85 -5.60 -7.71
N GLU A 88 6.92 -4.37 -8.21
CA GLU A 88 8.19 -3.73 -8.59
C GLU A 88 9.11 -3.55 -7.39
N TYR A 89 8.60 -2.96 -6.30
CA TYR A 89 9.37 -2.77 -5.07
C TYR A 89 9.76 -4.10 -4.42
N HIS A 90 8.87 -5.08 -4.39
CA HIS A 90 9.21 -6.41 -3.88
C HIS A 90 10.32 -7.05 -4.71
N LYS A 91 10.29 -6.94 -6.04
CA LYS A 91 11.36 -7.48 -6.90
C LYS A 91 12.69 -6.74 -6.68
N LYS A 92 12.64 -5.43 -6.47
CA LYS A 92 13.82 -4.57 -6.30
C LYS A 92 14.56 -4.82 -4.99
N TYR A 93 13.84 -5.13 -3.91
CA TYR A 93 14.40 -5.25 -2.57
C TYR A 93 14.25 -6.64 -1.94
N LYS A 94 13.93 -7.68 -2.72
CA LYS A 94 13.86 -9.06 -2.23
C LYS A 94 15.22 -9.57 -1.75
#